data_AF-A0A7W3R9I0-F1
#
_entry.id   AF-A0A7W3R9I0-F1
#
_cell.length_a   1.000
_cell.length_b   1.000
_cell.length_c   1.000
_cell.angle_alpha   90.00
_cell.angle_beta   90.00
_cell.angle_gamma   90.00
#
_symmetry.space_group_name_H-M   'P 1'
#
loop_
_entity.id
_entity.type
_entity.pdbx_description
1 polymer ?
#
loop_
_entity_poly.entity_id
_entity_poly.type
_entity_poly.pdbx_seq_one_letter_code
_entity_poly.pdbx_strand_id
1 'polypeptide(L)'
;MIDASDLALLSEGLRSAMQESPSADALDAALIELGWHDLLEDSPDEAVALVFGLLGETGAHAPVLNDVLLHAMRRPPGGVVALKEDGLAFGRPCEPSPGGLDPALGLTRAEWEPLTDEALAAGRRALGFQIVGAGRTMLALAREHALARTQFGRQVASFQAVRHRLAETLVALEAAQAALEHAGDPMTAMLGKALAGRAGLTAMRHCQQVLAGIGFTAEHRFHTFARRVLVLDDLLGSASALTGQIGGSLRADGRAPRLVDL
;
A
#
# COMPACT_ATOMS: atom_id res chain seq x y z
N MET A 1 11.32 16.01 -16.40
CA MET A 1 10.38 16.51 -15.38
C MET A 1 9.03 16.59 -16.07
N ILE A 2 8.15 15.65 -15.75
CA ILE A 2 6.79 15.56 -16.31
C ILE A 2 6.02 16.80 -15.82
N ASP A 3 5.29 17.47 -16.70
CA ASP A 3 4.50 18.64 -16.28
C ASP A 3 3.30 18.20 -15.40
N ALA A 4 2.74 19.11 -14.59
CA ALA A 4 1.66 18.76 -13.67
C ALA A 4 0.35 18.34 -14.36
N SER A 5 0.10 18.83 -15.58
CA SER A 5 -1.03 18.44 -16.43
C SER A 5 -0.83 17.04 -17.00
N ASP A 6 0.38 16.72 -17.46
CA ASP A 6 0.74 15.39 -17.97
C ASP A 6 0.61 14.33 -16.87
N LEU A 7 1.07 14.64 -15.65
CA LEU A 7 0.93 13.75 -14.50
C LEU A 7 -0.55 13.51 -14.12
N ALA A 8 -1.39 14.54 -14.22
CA ALA A 8 -2.83 14.42 -13.96
C ALA A 8 -3.53 13.52 -15.00
N LEU A 9 -3.22 13.73 -16.30
CA LEU A 9 -3.74 12.89 -17.39
C LEU A 9 -3.30 11.43 -17.25
N LEU A 10 -2.02 11.21 -16.93
CA LEU A 10 -1.49 9.87 -16.65
C LEU A 10 -2.21 9.22 -15.46
N SER A 11 -2.39 9.98 -14.37
CA SER A 11 -3.10 9.48 -13.19
C SER A 11 -4.55 9.10 -13.49
N GLU A 12 -5.24 9.85 -14.36
CA GLU A 12 -6.61 9.55 -14.77
C GLU A 12 -6.65 8.28 -15.64
N GLY A 13 -5.75 8.16 -16.62
CA GLY A 13 -5.63 6.97 -17.46
C GLY A 13 -5.34 5.70 -16.66
N LEU A 14 -4.38 5.75 -15.73
CA LEU A 14 -4.06 4.64 -14.82
C LEU A 14 -5.26 4.27 -13.94
N ARG A 15 -5.99 5.26 -13.41
CA ARG A 15 -7.18 5.01 -12.60
C ARG A 15 -8.29 4.33 -13.41
N SER A 16 -8.50 4.75 -14.66
CA SER A 16 -9.45 4.12 -15.58
C SER A 16 -9.08 2.65 -15.79
N ALA A 17 -7.82 2.38 -16.15
CA ALA A 17 -7.33 1.03 -16.34
C ALA A 17 -7.56 0.13 -15.11
N MET A 18 -7.29 0.65 -13.90
CA MET A 18 -7.51 -0.09 -12.65
C MET A 18 -8.98 -0.38 -12.33
N GLN A 19 -9.91 0.46 -12.81
CA GLN A 19 -11.35 0.28 -12.59
C GLN A 19 -12.00 -0.63 -13.64
N GLU A 20 -11.47 -0.62 -14.86
CA GLU A 20 -12.05 -1.31 -16.02
C GLU A 20 -11.44 -2.70 -16.26
N SER A 21 -10.24 -2.96 -15.72
CA SER A 21 -9.56 -4.25 -15.90
C SER A 21 -10.31 -5.40 -15.21
N PRO A 22 -10.66 -6.48 -15.93
CA PRO A 22 -11.44 -7.58 -15.38
C PRO A 22 -10.63 -8.55 -14.50
N SER A 23 -9.30 -8.50 -14.55
CA SER A 23 -8.39 -9.35 -13.79
C SER A 23 -7.05 -8.66 -13.52
N ALA A 24 -6.26 -9.24 -12.62
CA ALA A 24 -4.92 -8.75 -12.32
C ALA A 24 -3.97 -8.86 -13.53
N ASP A 25 -4.06 -9.95 -14.31
CA ASP A 25 -3.26 -10.12 -15.53
C ASP A 25 -3.66 -9.12 -16.62
N ALA A 26 -4.96 -8.81 -16.75
CA ALA A 26 -5.43 -7.80 -17.70
C ALA A 26 -4.94 -6.40 -17.30
N LEU A 27 -4.93 -6.09 -16.00
CA LEU A 27 -4.37 -4.85 -15.50
C LEU A 27 -2.86 -4.79 -15.70
N ASP A 28 -2.14 -5.89 -15.46
CA ASP A 28 -0.69 -5.99 -15.69
C ASP A 28 -0.34 -5.65 -17.15
N ALA A 29 -1.07 -6.25 -18.10
CA ALA A 29 -0.93 -5.94 -19.53
C ALA A 29 -1.26 -4.48 -19.85
N ALA A 30 -2.36 -3.94 -19.32
CA ALA A 30 -2.77 -2.55 -19.54
C ALA A 30 -1.74 -1.54 -18.98
N LEU A 31 -1.15 -1.82 -17.82
CA LEU A 31 -0.08 -0.98 -17.24
C LEU A 31 1.17 -1.00 -18.13
N ILE A 32 1.55 -2.16 -18.66
CA ILE A 32 2.66 -2.28 -19.61
C ILE A 32 2.38 -1.45 -20.88
N GLU A 33 1.17 -1.54 -21.44
CA GLU A 33 0.77 -0.73 -22.60
C GLU A 33 0.76 0.78 -22.33
N LEU A 34 0.47 1.18 -21.10
CA LEU A 34 0.52 2.57 -20.64
C LEU A 34 1.95 3.05 -20.29
N GLY A 35 2.99 2.25 -20.57
CA GLY A 35 4.38 2.65 -20.37
C GLY A 35 4.90 2.44 -18.95
N TRP A 36 4.35 1.47 -18.20
CA TRP A 36 4.80 1.16 -16.84
C TRP A 36 6.32 0.96 -16.72
N HIS A 37 6.93 0.20 -17.63
CA HIS A 37 8.37 -0.06 -17.59
C HIS A 37 9.20 1.19 -17.88
N ASP A 38 8.79 1.99 -18.86
CA ASP A 38 9.47 3.24 -19.21
C ASP A 38 9.39 4.23 -18.04
N LEU A 39 8.21 4.36 -17.41
CA LEU A 39 8.02 5.21 -16.24
C LEU A 39 8.87 4.74 -15.05
N LEU A 40 8.95 3.43 -14.81
CA LEU A 40 9.77 2.85 -13.76
C LEU A 40 11.28 3.05 -14.03
N GLU A 41 11.70 3.02 -15.29
CA GLU A 41 13.09 3.24 -15.69
C GLU A 41 13.51 4.72 -15.56
N ASP A 42 12.69 5.64 -16.06
CA ASP A 42 13.00 7.07 -16.10
C ASP A 42 12.82 7.75 -14.73
N SER A 43 11.82 7.29 -13.96
CA SER A 43 11.24 8.01 -12.82
C SER A 43 10.71 7.04 -11.74
N PRO A 44 11.56 6.16 -11.17
CA PRO A 44 11.11 5.05 -10.31
C PRO A 44 10.33 5.52 -9.08
N ASP A 45 10.74 6.62 -8.45
CA ASP A 45 10.09 7.13 -7.24
C ASP A 45 8.67 7.62 -7.52
N GLU A 46 8.48 8.32 -8.64
CA GLU A 46 7.19 8.87 -9.07
C GLU A 46 6.29 7.74 -9.60
N ALA A 47 6.85 6.79 -10.35
CA ALA A 47 6.17 5.58 -10.81
C ALA A 47 5.59 4.80 -9.64
N VAL A 48 6.43 4.52 -8.64
CA VAL A 48 6.06 3.77 -7.44
C VAL A 48 5.00 4.50 -6.63
N ALA A 49 5.18 5.80 -6.36
CA ALA A 49 4.23 6.58 -5.60
C ALA A 49 2.84 6.62 -6.28
N LEU A 50 2.81 6.88 -7.59
CA LEU A 50 1.59 7.00 -8.37
C LEU A 50 0.84 5.66 -8.48
N VAL A 51 1.51 4.64 -9.02
CA VAL A 51 0.86 3.35 -9.33
C VAL A 51 0.42 2.65 -8.06
N PHE A 52 1.29 2.56 -7.04
CA PHE A 52 0.91 1.84 -5.82
C PHE A 52 -0.10 2.61 -4.98
N GLY A 53 -0.04 3.95 -4.95
CA GLY A 53 -1.09 4.77 -4.35
C GLY A 53 -2.46 4.49 -4.98
N LEU A 54 -2.53 4.50 -6.32
CA LEU A 54 -3.77 4.21 -7.06
C LEU A 54 -4.26 2.76 -6.89
N LEU A 55 -3.36 1.77 -6.88
CA LEU A 55 -3.71 0.38 -6.58
C LEU A 55 -4.37 0.27 -5.19
N GLY A 56 -3.81 1.00 -4.21
CA GLY A 56 -4.36 1.09 -2.86
C GLY A 56 -5.76 1.72 -2.84
N GLU A 57 -5.92 2.85 -3.52
CA GLU A 57 -7.18 3.60 -3.54
C GLU A 57 -8.31 2.85 -4.25
N THR A 58 -8.02 2.24 -5.39
CA THR A 58 -9.01 1.53 -6.22
C THR A 58 -9.32 0.14 -5.66
N GLY A 59 -8.37 -0.47 -4.96
CA GLY A 59 -8.42 -1.87 -4.52
C GLY A 59 -8.04 -2.86 -5.62
N ALA A 60 -7.59 -2.36 -6.79
CA ALA A 60 -7.09 -3.17 -7.87
C ALA A 60 -5.78 -3.87 -7.49
N HIS A 61 -5.38 -4.87 -8.29
CA HIS A 61 -4.13 -5.58 -8.10
C HIS A 61 -3.50 -5.91 -9.45
N ALA A 62 -2.19 -5.71 -9.55
CA ALA A 62 -1.33 -6.27 -10.57
C ALA A 62 -0.02 -6.71 -9.88
N PRO A 63 0.70 -7.72 -10.39
CA PRO A 63 1.95 -8.23 -9.82
C PRO A 63 3.17 -7.32 -10.08
N VAL A 64 2.96 -6.03 -10.36
CA VAL A 64 3.99 -5.03 -10.72
C VAL A 64 5.03 -4.77 -9.62
N LEU A 65 4.78 -5.22 -8.38
CA LEU A 65 5.83 -5.23 -7.34
C LEU A 65 7.02 -6.09 -7.76
N ASN A 66 6.79 -7.17 -8.52
CA ASN A 66 7.87 -7.98 -9.05
C ASN A 66 8.81 -7.12 -9.92
N ASP A 67 8.27 -6.23 -10.76
CA ASP A 67 9.07 -5.37 -11.63
C ASP A 67 9.83 -4.30 -10.84
N VAL A 68 9.23 -3.75 -9.79
CA VAL A 68 9.92 -2.82 -8.87
C VAL A 68 11.15 -3.49 -8.25
N LEU A 69 11.00 -4.73 -7.77
CA LEU A 69 12.10 -5.49 -7.17
C LEU A 69 13.16 -5.85 -8.21
N LEU A 70 12.75 -6.35 -9.38
CA LEU A 70 13.65 -6.71 -10.48
C LEU A 70 14.44 -5.50 -10.98
N HIS A 71 13.78 -4.36 -11.16
CA HIS A 71 14.41 -3.09 -11.57
C HIS A 71 15.49 -2.67 -10.57
N ALA A 72 15.18 -2.65 -9.26
CA ALA A 72 16.16 -2.32 -8.23
C ALA A 72 17.36 -3.30 -8.18
N MET A 73 17.12 -4.57 -8.52
CA MET A 73 18.16 -5.59 -8.66
C MET A 73 18.88 -5.56 -10.02
N ARG A 74 18.54 -4.62 -10.92
CA ARG A 74 19.05 -4.50 -12.30
C ARG A 74 18.82 -5.76 -13.13
N ARG A 75 17.64 -6.34 -13.01
CA ARG A 75 17.17 -7.51 -13.75
C ARG A 75 16.03 -7.14 -14.69
N PRO A 76 15.84 -7.87 -15.80
CA PRO A 76 14.72 -7.61 -16.70
C PRO A 76 13.37 -7.81 -15.99
N PRO A 77 12.32 -7.04 -16.34
CA PRO A 77 10.99 -7.17 -15.76
C PRO A 77 10.29 -8.47 -16.20
N GLY A 78 9.11 -8.73 -15.65
CA GLY A 78 8.26 -9.87 -16.06
C GLY A 78 8.45 -11.15 -15.22
N GLY A 79 9.47 -11.22 -14.37
CA GLY A 79 9.70 -12.35 -13.46
C GLY A 79 8.76 -12.36 -12.25
N VAL A 80 8.89 -13.41 -11.43
CA VAL A 80 8.24 -13.54 -10.11
C VAL A 80 9.33 -13.50 -9.05
N VAL A 81 9.16 -12.67 -8.02
CA VAL A 81 10.15 -12.49 -6.94
C VAL A 81 9.54 -12.91 -5.61
N ALA A 82 10.24 -13.77 -4.87
CA ALA A 82 9.83 -14.14 -3.52
C ALA A 82 9.96 -12.95 -2.56
N LEU A 83 8.89 -12.66 -1.83
CA LEU A 83 8.75 -11.53 -0.89
C LEU A 83 9.04 -11.93 0.56
N LYS A 84 9.18 -13.23 0.82
CA LYS A 84 9.45 -13.81 2.14
C LYS A 84 10.32 -15.07 1.99
N GLU A 85 11.09 -15.39 3.04
CA GLU A 85 11.98 -16.56 3.09
C GLU A 85 11.27 -17.90 2.86
N ASP A 86 9.97 -17.97 3.16
CA ASP A 86 9.16 -19.15 2.89
C ASP A 86 8.72 -19.26 1.41
N GLY A 87 9.18 -18.34 0.55
CA GLY A 87 8.93 -18.33 -0.89
C GLY A 87 7.63 -17.66 -1.31
N LEU A 88 6.90 -16.98 -0.41
CA LEU A 88 5.65 -16.31 -0.76
C LEU A 88 5.88 -15.18 -1.78
N ALA A 89 5.14 -15.16 -2.89
CA ALA A 89 5.30 -14.19 -3.99
C ALA A 89 3.95 -13.77 -4.59
N PHE A 90 3.91 -12.66 -5.33
CA PHE A 90 2.79 -12.36 -6.22
C PHE A 90 2.94 -13.14 -7.54
N GLY A 91 1.94 -13.94 -7.89
CA GLY A 91 1.96 -14.74 -9.11
C GLY A 91 1.89 -13.91 -10.39
N ARG A 92 2.56 -14.39 -11.43
CA ARG A 92 2.45 -13.91 -12.82
C ARG A 92 2.54 -15.15 -13.73
N PRO A 93 1.41 -15.71 -14.21
CA PRO A 93 0.03 -15.20 -14.10
C PRO A 93 -0.51 -15.15 -12.66
N CYS A 94 -1.39 -14.20 -12.41
CA CYS A 94 -2.00 -13.93 -11.12
C CYS A 94 -3.32 -14.70 -10.95
N GLU A 95 -3.20 -15.98 -10.62
CA GLU A 95 -4.36 -16.84 -10.32
C GLU A 95 -4.91 -16.56 -8.92
N PRO A 96 -6.22 -16.26 -8.76
CA PRO A 96 -6.79 -16.00 -7.44
C PRO A 96 -6.59 -17.19 -6.49
N SER A 97 -6.23 -16.91 -5.23
CA SER A 97 -5.97 -17.94 -4.21
C SER A 97 -7.16 -18.10 -3.26
N PRO A 98 -8.10 -19.06 -3.46
CA PRO A 98 -9.38 -19.08 -2.77
C PRO A 98 -9.30 -19.31 -1.25
N GLY A 99 -8.16 -19.81 -0.76
CA GLY A 99 -7.87 -20.00 0.66
C GLY A 99 -7.07 -18.86 1.30
N GLY A 100 -6.61 -17.88 0.52
CA GLY A 100 -5.86 -16.74 1.02
C GLY A 100 -6.76 -15.75 1.76
N LEU A 101 -6.15 -14.99 2.69
CA LEU A 101 -6.85 -13.87 3.35
C LEU A 101 -7.40 -12.88 2.32
N ASP A 102 -6.65 -12.66 1.24
CA ASP A 102 -7.07 -11.87 0.10
C ASP A 102 -6.82 -12.62 -1.22
N PRO A 103 -7.84 -13.33 -1.74
CA PRO A 103 -7.70 -14.15 -2.93
C PRO A 103 -7.25 -13.39 -4.18
N ALA A 104 -7.62 -12.10 -4.29
CA ALA A 104 -7.34 -11.30 -5.50
C ALA A 104 -5.86 -10.92 -5.65
N LEU A 105 -5.02 -11.18 -4.64
CA LEU A 105 -3.57 -10.97 -4.72
C LEU A 105 -2.80 -12.09 -5.41
N GLY A 106 -3.46 -13.20 -5.76
CA GLY A 106 -2.87 -14.33 -6.46
C GLY A 106 -1.52 -14.79 -5.89
N LEU A 107 -1.44 -14.87 -4.56
CA LEU A 107 -0.22 -15.26 -3.87
C LEU A 107 0.17 -16.70 -4.24
N THR A 108 1.42 -16.89 -4.62
CA THR A 108 2.02 -18.17 -5.03
C THR A 108 3.32 -18.44 -4.27
N ARG A 109 4.01 -19.54 -4.63
CA ARG A 109 5.36 -19.86 -4.18
C ARG A 109 6.36 -19.66 -5.31
N ALA A 110 7.50 -19.06 -5.00
CA ALA A 110 8.66 -18.92 -5.87
C ALA A 110 9.94 -19.32 -5.13
N GLU A 111 11.02 -19.54 -5.88
CA GLU A 111 12.34 -19.78 -5.29
C GLU A 111 12.78 -18.55 -4.48
N TRP A 112 13.25 -18.79 -3.25
CA TRP A 112 13.75 -17.73 -2.39
C TRP A 112 15.20 -17.41 -2.72
N GLU A 113 15.47 -16.12 -2.91
CA GLU A 113 16.80 -15.54 -2.89
C GLU A 113 16.80 -14.27 -2.02
N PRO A 114 17.90 -13.95 -1.32
CA PRO A 114 17.98 -12.70 -0.59
C PRO A 114 17.86 -11.48 -1.51
N LEU A 115 16.97 -10.55 -1.14
CA LEU A 115 16.82 -9.25 -1.82
C LEU A 115 17.96 -8.31 -1.41
N THR A 116 18.39 -7.43 -2.33
CA THR A 116 19.33 -6.35 -2.02
C THR A 116 18.66 -5.27 -1.15
N ASP A 117 19.46 -4.44 -0.49
CA ASP A 117 18.94 -3.34 0.34
C ASP A 117 18.14 -2.33 -0.51
N GLU A 118 18.56 -2.09 -1.76
CA GLU A 118 17.85 -1.22 -2.71
C GLU A 118 16.50 -1.82 -3.11
N ALA A 119 16.46 -3.14 -3.39
CA ALA A 119 15.21 -3.83 -3.72
C ALA A 119 14.25 -3.86 -2.53
N LEU A 120 14.75 -4.11 -1.31
CA LEU A 120 13.97 -4.01 -0.10
C LEU A 120 13.43 -2.59 0.10
N ALA A 121 14.24 -1.55 -0.11
CA ALA A 121 13.82 -0.16 0.01
C ALA A 121 12.70 0.18 -0.99
N ALA A 122 12.90 -0.14 -2.27
CA ALA A 122 11.93 0.11 -3.33
C ALA A 122 10.61 -0.65 -3.09
N GLY A 123 10.68 -1.94 -2.77
CA GLY A 123 9.50 -2.76 -2.50
C GLY A 123 8.74 -2.32 -1.24
N ARG A 124 9.45 -1.91 -0.18
CA ARG A 124 8.84 -1.35 1.04
C ARG A 124 8.13 -0.04 0.76
N ARG A 125 8.70 0.86 -0.05
CA ARG A 125 8.04 2.10 -0.47
C ARG A 125 6.77 1.81 -1.26
N ALA A 126 6.86 0.92 -2.24
CA ALA A 126 5.72 0.49 -3.06
C ALA A 126 4.56 -0.06 -2.22
N LEU A 127 4.83 -1.05 -1.36
CA LEU A 127 3.82 -1.57 -0.43
C LEU A 127 3.29 -0.50 0.52
N GLY A 128 4.14 0.44 0.96
CA GLY A 128 3.75 1.56 1.81
C GLY A 128 2.70 2.45 1.17
N PHE A 129 2.94 2.90 -0.07
CA PHE A 129 1.98 3.74 -0.81
C PHE A 129 0.65 3.00 -1.04
N GLN A 130 0.70 1.70 -1.34
CA GLN A 130 -0.51 0.90 -1.50
C GLN A 130 -1.32 0.76 -0.21
N ILE A 131 -0.65 0.57 0.93
CA ILE A 131 -1.31 0.55 2.25
C ILE A 131 -1.95 1.90 2.56
N VAL A 132 -1.26 3.01 2.27
CA VAL A 132 -1.80 4.37 2.48
C VAL A 132 -3.03 4.61 1.62
N GLY A 133 -2.98 4.28 0.33
CA GLY A 133 -4.13 4.38 -0.58
C GLY A 133 -5.34 3.57 -0.10
N ALA A 134 -5.12 2.32 0.33
CA ALA A 134 -6.17 1.47 0.89
C ALA A 134 -6.75 2.06 2.18
N GLY A 135 -5.90 2.63 3.03
CA GLY A 135 -6.30 3.36 4.23
C GLY A 135 -7.18 4.58 3.94
N ARG A 136 -6.85 5.36 2.90
CA ARG A 136 -7.64 6.50 2.45
C ARG A 136 -9.02 6.08 1.97
N THR A 137 -9.12 4.98 1.22
CA THR A 137 -10.43 4.45 0.79
C THR A 137 -11.27 3.94 1.96
N MET A 138 -10.66 3.25 2.93
CA MET A 138 -11.35 2.87 4.18
C MET A 138 -11.89 4.10 4.93
N LEU A 139 -11.09 5.16 5.02
CA LEU A 139 -11.47 6.41 5.66
C LEU A 139 -12.64 7.08 4.92
N ALA A 140 -12.60 7.12 3.59
CA ALA A 140 -13.67 7.68 2.76
C ALA A 140 -15.00 6.95 2.97
N LEU A 141 -14.97 5.61 2.94
CA LEU A 141 -16.15 4.76 3.18
C LEU A 141 -16.74 4.98 4.60
N ALA A 142 -15.89 5.03 5.62
CA ALA A 142 -16.34 5.29 6.99
C ALA A 142 -16.91 6.71 7.17
N ARG A 143 -16.31 7.70 6.51
CA ARG A 143 -16.81 9.08 6.51
C ARG A 143 -18.19 9.17 5.84
N GLU A 144 -18.36 8.53 4.68
CA GLU A 144 -19.65 8.46 3.98
C GLU A 144 -20.72 7.87 4.89
N HIS A 145 -20.44 6.73 5.53
CA HIS A 145 -21.35 6.10 6.49
C HIS A 145 -21.70 7.04 7.65
N ALA A 146 -20.71 7.70 8.26
CA ALA A 146 -20.92 8.58 9.40
C ALA A 146 -21.79 9.81 9.06
N LEU A 147 -21.70 10.31 7.82
CA LEU A 147 -22.51 11.43 7.33
C LEU A 147 -23.94 11.00 6.98
N ALA A 148 -24.12 9.81 6.41
CA ALA A 148 -25.44 9.31 6.02
C ALA A 148 -26.27 8.77 7.21
N ARG A 149 -25.61 8.22 8.25
CA ARG A 149 -26.29 7.52 9.34
C ARG A 149 -26.77 8.47 10.43
N THR A 150 -28.06 8.38 10.79
CA THR A 150 -28.66 9.10 11.94
C THR A 150 -28.92 8.13 13.10
N GLN A 151 -28.40 8.45 14.28
CA GLN A 151 -28.64 7.72 15.53
C GLN A 151 -28.69 8.71 16.71
N PHE A 152 -29.50 8.38 17.71
CA PHE A 152 -29.72 9.26 18.87
C PHE A 152 -30.14 10.69 18.46
N GLY A 153 -31.01 10.80 17.45
CA GLY A 153 -31.60 12.06 17.00
C GLY A 153 -30.70 12.96 16.15
N ARG A 154 -29.50 12.52 15.73
CA ARG A 154 -28.59 13.30 14.88
C ARG A 154 -27.65 12.42 14.06
N GLN A 155 -26.97 13.00 13.07
CA GLN A 155 -25.95 12.28 12.28
C GLN A 155 -24.83 11.74 13.18
N VAL A 156 -24.33 10.55 12.88
CA VAL A 156 -23.26 9.91 13.65
C VAL A 156 -21.94 10.73 13.56
N ALA A 157 -21.70 11.44 12.46
CA ALA A 157 -20.59 12.39 12.34
C ALA A 157 -20.60 13.54 13.38
N SER A 158 -21.74 13.81 14.04
CA SER A 158 -21.84 14.83 15.08
C SER A 158 -21.25 14.41 16.44
N PHE A 159 -20.95 13.13 16.65
CA PHE A 159 -20.32 12.66 17.89
C PHE A 159 -18.81 12.87 17.85
N GLN A 160 -18.25 13.46 18.92
CA GLN A 160 -16.81 13.70 19.08
C GLN A 160 -15.98 12.43 18.89
N ALA A 161 -16.41 11.32 19.49
CA ALA A 161 -15.70 10.03 19.39
C ALA A 161 -15.56 9.53 17.94
N VAL A 162 -16.52 9.84 17.07
CA VAL A 162 -16.46 9.48 15.64
C VAL A 162 -15.49 10.41 14.92
N ARG A 163 -15.61 11.73 15.13
CA ARG A 163 -14.71 12.70 14.49
C ARG A 163 -13.26 12.50 14.88
N HIS A 164 -12.95 12.28 16.16
CA HIS A 164 -11.58 12.07 16.61
C HIS A 164 -10.97 10.84 15.97
N ARG A 165 -11.69 9.71 15.90
CA ARG A 165 -11.21 8.51 15.22
C ARG A 165 -10.89 8.74 13.75
N LEU A 166 -11.77 9.41 13.01
CA LEU A 166 -11.54 9.71 11.58
C LEU A 166 -10.40 10.71 11.39
N ALA A 167 -10.27 11.71 12.26
CA ALA A 167 -9.17 12.68 12.23
C ALA A 167 -7.82 12.04 12.56
N GLU A 168 -7.75 11.20 13.60
CA GLU A 168 -6.54 10.45 13.96
C GLU A 168 -6.10 9.51 12.84
N THR A 169 -7.06 8.84 12.19
CA THR A 169 -6.78 8.02 11.00
C THR A 169 -6.18 8.86 9.88
N LEU A 170 -6.76 10.02 9.57
CA LEU A 170 -6.23 10.92 8.55
C LEU A 170 -4.81 11.35 8.87
N VAL A 171 -4.56 11.81 10.10
CA VAL A 171 -3.23 12.25 10.55
C VAL A 171 -2.20 11.11 10.41
N ALA A 172 -2.56 9.88 10.78
CA ALA A 172 -1.66 8.74 10.63
C ALA A 172 -1.34 8.43 9.16
N LEU A 173 -2.32 8.54 8.26
CA LEU A 173 -2.13 8.31 6.83
C LEU A 173 -1.27 9.41 6.19
N GLU A 174 -1.51 10.68 6.50
CA GLU A 174 -0.71 11.79 5.98
C GLU A 174 0.74 11.74 6.49
N ALA A 175 0.95 11.36 7.77
CA ALA A 175 2.30 11.17 8.30
C ALA A 175 3.04 10.01 7.60
N ALA A 176 2.35 8.90 7.30
CA ALA A 176 2.93 7.79 6.57
C ALA A 176 3.25 8.14 5.12
N GLN A 177 2.35 8.85 4.43
CA GLN A 177 2.56 9.37 3.07
C GLN A 177 3.82 10.24 2.99
N ALA A 178 3.93 11.24 3.87
CA ALA A 178 5.07 12.14 3.89
C ALA A 178 6.39 11.40 4.12
N ALA A 179 6.40 10.39 5.01
CA ALA A 179 7.58 9.57 5.26
C ALA A 179 7.99 8.73 4.04
N LEU A 180 7.04 8.26 3.23
CA LEU A 180 7.31 7.48 2.01
C LEU A 180 7.82 8.35 0.85
N GLU A 181 7.32 9.59 0.74
CA GLU A 181 7.75 10.58 -0.25
C GLU A 181 9.20 11.01 -0.05
N HIS A 182 9.68 11.03 1.20
CA HIS A 182 11.06 11.40 1.55
C HIS A 182 11.97 10.20 1.81
N ALA A 183 11.51 8.97 1.56
CA ALA A 183 12.32 7.78 1.76
C ALA A 183 13.36 7.61 0.65
N GLY A 184 14.59 8.10 0.88
CA GLY A 184 15.70 8.06 -0.08
C GLY A 184 16.73 6.94 0.16
N ASP A 185 16.62 6.21 1.27
CA ASP A 185 17.59 5.18 1.65
C ASP A 185 16.90 3.98 2.36
N PRO A 186 17.62 2.86 2.60
CA PRO A 186 17.03 1.67 3.21
C PRO A 186 16.42 1.89 4.60
N MET A 187 16.99 2.77 5.44
CA MET A 187 16.46 3.08 6.78
C MET A 187 15.19 3.91 6.68
N THR A 188 15.18 4.95 5.85
CA THR A 188 13.99 5.79 5.67
C THR A 188 12.85 5.03 4.97
N ALA A 189 13.15 4.13 4.03
CA ALA A 189 12.15 3.22 3.44
C ALA A 189 11.59 2.22 4.46
N MET A 190 12.42 1.69 5.36
CA MET A 190 11.99 0.84 6.47
C MET A 190 11.05 1.60 7.41
N LEU A 191 11.38 2.84 7.77
CA LEU A 191 10.55 3.72 8.59
C LEU A 191 9.21 4.04 7.90
N GLY A 192 9.25 4.42 6.62
CA GLY A 192 8.07 4.72 5.82
C GLY A 192 7.10 3.54 5.75
N LYS A 193 7.59 2.33 5.45
CA LYS A 193 6.77 1.10 5.45
C LYS A 193 6.20 0.78 6.83
N ALA A 194 6.99 0.96 7.90
CA ALA A 194 6.51 0.74 9.26
C ALA A 194 5.38 1.72 9.65
N LEU A 195 5.52 2.99 9.28
CA LEU A 195 4.49 4.01 9.50
C LEU A 195 3.24 3.72 8.66
N ALA A 196 3.40 3.34 7.40
CA ALA A 196 2.29 2.94 6.51
C ALA A 196 1.50 1.76 7.08
N GLY A 197 2.19 0.69 7.51
CA GLY A 197 1.54 -0.45 8.15
C GLY A 197 0.76 -0.07 9.41
N ARG A 198 1.36 0.76 10.29
CA ARG A 198 0.66 1.29 11.49
C ARG A 198 -0.55 2.13 11.12
N ALA A 199 -0.44 2.99 10.11
CA ALA A 199 -1.51 3.86 9.63
C ALA A 199 -2.65 3.04 9.02
N GLY A 200 -2.34 2.06 8.16
CA GLY A 200 -3.32 1.15 7.57
C GLY A 200 -4.07 0.33 8.63
N LEU A 201 -3.35 -0.25 9.61
CA LEU A 201 -3.98 -0.99 10.72
C LEU A 201 -4.83 -0.08 11.62
N THR A 202 -4.44 1.19 11.79
CA THR A 202 -5.24 2.19 12.51
C THR A 202 -6.50 2.54 11.74
N ALA A 203 -6.38 2.79 10.43
CA ALA A 203 -7.51 3.02 9.54
C ALA A 203 -8.49 1.86 9.60
N MET A 204 -8.01 0.61 9.49
CA MET A 204 -8.84 -0.59 9.61
C MET A 204 -9.62 -0.60 10.93
N ARG A 205 -8.96 -0.45 12.09
CA ARG A 205 -9.64 -0.49 13.41
C ARG A 205 -10.65 0.65 13.57
N HIS A 206 -10.25 1.88 13.26
CA HIS A 206 -11.09 3.05 13.46
C HIS A 206 -12.29 3.05 12.52
N CYS A 207 -12.08 2.78 11.24
CA CYS A 207 -13.13 2.78 10.23
C CYS A 207 -14.12 1.62 10.44
N GLN A 208 -13.64 0.42 10.80
CA GLN A 208 -14.51 -0.69 11.19
C GLN A 208 -15.43 -0.28 12.35
N GLN A 209 -14.90 0.41 13.35
CA GLN A 209 -15.70 0.83 14.50
C GLN A 209 -16.74 1.91 14.14
N VAL A 210 -16.47 2.76 13.15
CA VAL A 210 -17.43 3.74 12.62
C VAL A 210 -18.52 3.05 11.78
N LEU A 211 -18.14 2.09 10.95
CA LEU A 211 -19.06 1.29 10.12
C LEU A 211 -19.91 0.31 10.97
N ALA A 212 -19.41 -0.07 12.15
CA ALA A 212 -20.04 -1.04 13.04
C ALA A 212 -20.37 -2.35 12.29
N GLY A 213 -21.61 -2.85 12.40
CA GLY A 213 -22.01 -4.13 11.83
C GLY A 213 -21.83 -4.20 10.30
N ILE A 214 -22.09 -3.12 9.56
CA ILE A 214 -22.05 -3.15 8.09
C ILE A 214 -20.63 -3.41 7.55
N GLY A 215 -19.60 -3.01 8.30
CA GLY A 215 -18.21 -3.25 7.92
C GLY A 215 -17.81 -4.73 7.91
N PHE A 216 -18.57 -5.59 8.60
CA PHE A 216 -18.35 -7.04 8.63
C PHE A 216 -19.06 -7.80 7.52
N THR A 217 -19.94 -7.16 6.76
CA THR A 217 -20.79 -7.84 5.78
C THR A 217 -20.15 -7.83 4.40
N ALA A 218 -20.55 -8.80 3.55
CA ALA A 218 -19.99 -8.96 2.21
C ALA A 218 -20.43 -7.86 1.24
N GLU A 219 -21.56 -7.20 1.54
CA GLU A 219 -22.15 -6.13 0.76
C GLU A 219 -21.35 -4.82 0.86
N HIS A 220 -20.50 -4.67 1.88
CA HIS A 220 -19.71 -3.47 2.08
C HIS A 220 -18.24 -3.70 1.73
N ARG A 221 -17.71 -2.88 0.80
CA ARG A 221 -16.36 -3.06 0.24
C ARG A 221 -15.22 -2.88 1.24
N PHE A 222 -15.47 -2.29 2.41
CA PHE A 222 -14.47 -2.04 3.47
C PHE A 222 -13.59 -3.27 3.77
N HIS A 223 -14.20 -4.45 3.89
CA HIS A 223 -13.47 -5.66 4.28
C HIS A 223 -12.39 -6.07 3.27
N THR A 224 -12.47 -5.59 2.02
CA THR A 224 -11.52 -5.95 0.96
C THR A 224 -10.24 -5.17 1.19
N PHE A 225 -10.36 -3.87 1.45
CA PHE A 225 -9.23 -3.02 1.82
C PHE A 225 -8.62 -3.42 3.17
N ALA A 226 -9.44 -3.81 4.15
CA ALA A 226 -8.95 -4.30 5.44
C ALA A 226 -8.09 -5.55 5.31
N ARG A 227 -8.54 -6.55 4.54
CA ARG A 227 -7.79 -7.79 4.26
C ARG A 227 -6.51 -7.48 3.45
N ARG A 228 -6.62 -6.59 2.46
CA ARG A 228 -5.47 -6.11 1.67
C ARG A 228 -4.38 -5.53 2.58
N VAL A 229 -4.72 -4.61 3.47
CA VAL A 229 -3.76 -4.00 4.40
C VAL A 229 -3.08 -5.04 5.29
N LEU A 230 -3.81 -6.04 5.79
CA LEU A 230 -3.23 -7.11 6.61
C LEU A 230 -2.17 -7.91 5.85
N VAL A 231 -2.43 -8.25 4.58
CA VAL A 231 -1.46 -8.97 3.74
C VAL A 231 -0.26 -8.08 3.41
N LEU A 232 -0.50 -6.85 2.93
CA LEU A 232 0.57 -5.94 2.51
C LEU A 232 1.45 -5.49 3.69
N ASP A 233 0.89 -5.37 4.90
CA ASP A 233 1.69 -5.09 6.10
C ASP A 233 2.72 -6.20 6.32
N ASP A 234 2.32 -7.47 6.26
CA ASP A 234 3.20 -8.61 6.51
C ASP A 234 4.34 -8.76 5.47
N LEU A 235 4.10 -8.39 4.21
CA LEU A 235 5.08 -8.50 3.13
C LEU A 235 6.25 -7.51 3.30
N LEU A 236 7.47 -8.00 3.06
CA LEU A 236 8.75 -7.27 3.23
C LEU A 236 8.96 -6.67 4.63
N GLY A 237 8.28 -7.23 5.63
CA GLY A 237 8.33 -6.86 7.04
C GLY A 237 7.09 -6.09 7.49
N SER A 238 6.45 -6.63 8.54
CA SER A 238 5.35 -5.97 9.24
C SER A 238 5.79 -4.72 9.98
N ALA A 239 4.86 -3.81 10.22
CA ALA A 239 5.12 -2.61 11.01
C ALA A 239 5.79 -2.92 12.35
N SER A 240 5.39 -4.01 13.02
CA SER A 240 6.00 -4.43 14.29
C SER A 240 7.43 -4.93 14.08
N ALA A 241 7.67 -5.77 13.07
CA ALA A 241 9.00 -6.32 12.79
C ALA A 241 9.98 -5.21 12.41
N LEU A 242 9.57 -4.31 11.50
CA LEU A 242 10.40 -3.19 11.06
C LEU A 242 10.69 -2.20 12.18
N THR A 243 9.70 -1.87 13.03
CA THR A 243 9.94 -1.02 14.21
C THR A 243 10.98 -1.66 15.15
N GLY A 244 10.91 -2.98 15.34
CA GLY A 244 11.89 -3.72 16.12
C GLY A 244 13.30 -3.68 15.51
N GLN A 245 13.41 -3.84 14.18
CA GLN A 245 14.67 -3.73 13.46
C GLN A 245 15.29 -2.33 13.58
N ILE A 246 14.51 -1.27 13.34
CA ILE A 246 14.96 0.12 13.52
C ILE A 246 15.48 0.33 14.94
N GLY A 247 14.71 -0.07 15.96
CA GLY A 247 15.13 0.05 17.36
C GLY A 247 16.40 -0.75 17.68
N GLY A 248 16.58 -1.92 17.05
CA GLY A 248 17.81 -2.71 17.13
C GLY A 248 19.02 -1.97 16.57
N SER A 249 18.91 -1.42 15.37
CA SER A 249 19.98 -0.65 14.72
C SER A 249 20.36 0.58 15.55
N LEU A 250 19.38 1.37 16.00
CA LEU A 250 19.63 2.56 16.83
C LEU A 250 20.37 2.23 18.14
N ARG A 251 20.05 1.08 18.75
CA ARG A 251 20.75 0.61 19.96
C ARG A 251 22.17 0.17 19.66
N ALA A 252 22.42 -0.48 18.52
CA ALA A 252 23.74 -0.92 18.11
C ALA A 252 24.66 0.28 17.80
N ASP A 253 24.12 1.30 17.12
CA ASP A 253 24.85 2.51 16.75
C ASP A 253 25.07 3.46 17.94
N GLY A 254 24.30 3.28 19.03
CA GLY A 254 24.36 4.11 20.23
C GLY A 254 23.97 5.58 19.98
N ARG A 255 23.33 5.88 18.85
CA ARG A 255 22.91 7.22 18.44
C ARG A 255 21.55 7.15 17.75
N ALA A 256 20.69 8.11 18.05
CA ALA A 256 19.51 8.38 17.24
C ALA A 256 19.86 9.46 16.20
N PRO A 257 19.51 9.28 14.91
CA PRO A 257 19.62 10.34 13.93
C PRO A 257 18.76 11.52 14.38
N ARG A 258 19.21 12.75 14.14
CA ARG A 258 18.39 13.93 14.44
C ARG A 258 17.30 14.01 13.39
N LEU A 259 16.11 14.47 13.81
CA LEU A 259 14.97 14.69 12.90
C LEU A 259 15.27 15.65 11.74
N VAL A 260 16.32 16.48 11.84
CA VAL A 260 16.75 17.42 10.78
C VAL A 260 17.71 16.77 9.77
N ASP A 261 18.25 15.61 10.11
CA ASP A 261 19.21 14.85 9.30
C ASP A 261 18.55 13.63 8.62
N LEU A 262 17.21 13.52 8.72
CA LEU A 262 16.32 12.54 8.07
C LEU A 262 15.46 13.27 7.04
#